data_AF-N1SC08-F1
#
_entry.id   AF-N1SC08-F1
#
_cell.length_a   1.000
_cell.length_b   1.000
_cell.length_c   1.000
_cell.angle_alpha   90.00
_cell.angle_beta   90.00
_cell.angle_gamma   90.00
#
_symmetry.space_group_name_H-M   'P 1'
#
loop_
_entity.id
_entity.type
_entity.pdbx_description
1 polymer ?
#
loop_
_entity_poly.entity_id
_entity_poly.type
_entity_poly.pdbx_seq_one_letter_code
_entity_poly.pdbx_strand_id
1 'polypeptide(L)'
;MRVRETHIKDMLRHIDSGLFQMGGGTLAGNTVDGSAIIARAKSEADIMSVLKTDIYARSGVWNLEKIKFIPVGTLIPERPFHC
;
A
#
# COMPACT_ATOMS: atom_id res chain seq x y z
N MET A 1 15.49 -11.73 1.09
CA MET A 1 14.16 -11.10 0.97
C MET A 1 13.17 -12.15 0.42
N ARG A 2 12.57 -13.00 1.28
CA ARG A 2 11.78 -14.19 0.84
C ARG A 2 10.26 -13.96 0.76
N VAL A 3 9.76 -12.80 1.19
CA VAL A 3 8.32 -12.52 1.32
C VAL A 3 7.79 -11.48 0.31
N ARG A 4 8.66 -10.85 -0.48
CA ARG A 4 8.31 -9.79 -1.44
C ARG A 4 7.34 -10.28 -2.51
N GLU A 5 7.53 -11.49 -3.02
CA GLU A 5 6.64 -12.06 -4.04
C GLU A 5 5.22 -12.26 -3.51
N THR A 6 5.10 -12.77 -2.28
CA THR A 6 3.80 -12.92 -1.60
C THR A 6 3.16 -11.57 -1.33
N HIS A 7 3.93 -10.59 -0.83
CA HIS A 7 3.46 -9.22 -0.63
C HIS A 7 2.89 -8.63 -1.93
N ILE A 8 3.62 -8.75 -3.05
CA ILE A 8 3.14 -8.24 -4.35
C ILE A 8 1.86 -8.95 -4.79
N LYS A 9 1.76 -10.27 -4.61
CA LYS A 9 0.53 -11.02 -4.93
C LYS A 9 -0.67 -10.56 -4.11
N ASP A 10 -0.50 -10.32 -2.82
CA ASP A 10 -1.56 -9.82 -1.94
C ASP A 10 -1.96 -8.38 -2.33
N MET A 11 -0.97 -7.53 -2.63
CA MET A 11 -1.19 -6.16 -3.12
C MET A 11 -1.98 -6.11 -4.43
N LEU A 12 -1.73 -7.02 -5.37
CA LEU A 12 -2.45 -7.08 -6.66
C LEU A 12 -3.96 -7.26 -6.44
N ARG A 13 -4.37 -8.08 -5.47
CA ARG A 13 -5.80 -8.29 -5.15
C ARG A 13 -6.48 -7.00 -4.69
N HIS A 14 -5.75 -6.15 -3.99
CA HIS A 14 -6.24 -4.85 -3.52
C HIS A 14 -6.23 -3.78 -4.62
N ILE A 15 -5.36 -3.92 -5.62
CA ILE A 15 -5.42 -3.11 -6.85
C ILE A 15 -6.68 -3.48 -7.64
N ASP A 16 -6.93 -4.78 -7.84
CA ASP A 16 -8.12 -5.27 -8.56
C ASP A 16 -9.42 -4.85 -7.87
N SER A 17 -9.44 -4.80 -6.53
CA SER A 17 -10.60 -4.33 -5.77
C SER A 17 -10.78 -2.81 -5.80
N GLY A 18 -9.85 -2.06 -6.40
CA GLY A 18 -9.82 -0.59 -6.38
C GLY A 18 -9.45 0.01 -5.02
N LEU A 19 -8.95 -0.78 -4.07
CA LEU A 19 -8.51 -0.27 -2.77
C LEU A 19 -7.18 0.49 -2.94
N PHE A 20 -6.18 -0.13 -3.57
CA PHE A 20 -4.88 0.49 -3.83
C PHE A 20 -4.85 1.07 -5.25
N GLN A 21 -4.53 2.36 -5.34
CA GLN A 21 -4.50 3.11 -6.59
C GLN A 21 -3.08 3.15 -7.18
N MET A 22 -2.07 3.20 -6.31
CA MET A 22 -0.66 3.08 -6.66
C MET A 22 0.17 2.69 -5.43
N GLY A 23 1.39 2.19 -5.64
CA GLY A 23 2.32 1.95 -4.54
C GLY A 23 3.74 1.68 -5.03
N GLY A 24 4.71 1.84 -4.14
CA GLY A 24 6.12 1.63 -4.42
C GLY A 24 6.98 1.60 -3.15
N GLY A 25 8.26 1.24 -3.32
CA GLY A 25 9.24 1.34 -2.24
C GLY A 25 9.73 2.78 -2.09
N THR A 26 9.79 3.29 -0.86
CA THR A 26 10.54 4.52 -0.59
C THR A 26 12.04 4.22 -0.65
N LEU A 27 12.85 5.24 -0.98
CA LEU A 27 14.29 5.10 -1.16
C LEU A 27 15.06 5.99 -0.19
N ALA A 28 16.02 5.40 0.52
CA ALA A 28 17.14 6.11 1.11
C ALA A 28 18.35 5.96 0.18
N GLY A 29 18.61 6.98 -0.64
CA GLY A 29 19.60 6.90 -1.72
C GLY A 29 19.21 5.85 -2.75
N ASN A 30 20.03 4.81 -2.92
CA ASN A 30 19.76 3.70 -3.84
C ASN A 30 19.18 2.45 -3.17
N THR A 31 18.86 2.52 -1.87
CA THR A 31 18.31 1.39 -1.11
C THR A 31 16.86 1.62 -0.75
N VAL A 32 16.04 0.59 -0.89
CA VAL A 32 14.64 0.62 -0.43
C VAL A 32 14.62 0.64 1.10
N ASP A 33 13.97 1.65 1.68
CA ASP A 33 13.90 1.86 3.13
C ASP A 33 12.46 1.81 3.69
N GLY A 34 11.47 1.62 2.83
CA GLY A 34 10.07 1.59 3.23
C GLY A 34 9.11 1.38 2.07
N SER A 35 7.85 1.79 2.27
CA SER A 35 6.80 1.65 1.27
C SER A 35 5.84 2.83 1.33
N ALA A 36 5.39 3.29 0.17
CA ALA A 36 4.38 4.31 0.02
C ALA A 36 3.25 3.75 -0.84
N ILE A 37 2.01 3.89 -0.37
CA ILE A 37 0.81 3.36 -1.03
C ILE A 37 -0.25 4.44 -0.98
N ILE A 38 -0.92 4.67 -2.11
CA ILE A 38 -2.14 5.50 -2.16
C ILE A 38 -3.33 4.55 -2.16
N ALA A 39 -4.17 4.68 -1.12
CA ALA A 39 -5.35 3.86 -0.92
C ALA A 39 -6.62 4.72 -0.93
N ARG A 40 -7.69 4.21 -1.55
CA ARG A 40 -9.03 4.78 -1.46
C ARG A 40 -9.80 4.06 -0.35
N ALA A 41 -9.92 4.70 0.80
CA ALA A 41 -10.65 4.14 1.94
C ALA A 41 -11.52 5.21 2.60
N LYS A 42 -12.50 4.77 3.40
CA LYS A 42 -13.38 5.67 4.16
C LYS A 42 -12.74 6.12 5.46
N SER A 43 -11.81 5.34 6.01
CA SER A 43 -11.13 5.62 7.27
C SER A 43 -9.73 5.00 7.31
N GLU A 44 -8.88 5.53 8.20
CA GLU A 44 -7.57 4.95 8.48
C GLU A 44 -7.67 3.54 9.08
N ALA A 45 -8.75 3.26 9.84
CA ALA A 45 -8.98 1.95 10.44
C ALA A 45 -9.21 0.83 9.41
N ASP A 46 -9.89 1.16 8.30
CA ASP A 46 -10.08 0.23 7.19
C ASP A 46 -8.73 -0.16 6.57
N ILE A 47 -7.87 0.83 6.34
CA ILE A 47 -6.52 0.61 5.78
C ILE A 47 -5.68 -0.19 6.76
N MET A 48 -5.69 0.17 8.05
CA MET A 48 -4.92 -0.51 9.08
C MET A 48 -5.33 -1.99 9.21
N SER A 49 -6.60 -2.32 9.04
CA SER A 49 -7.09 -3.71 9.05
C SER A 49 -6.52 -4.52 7.90
N VAL A 50 -6.38 -3.92 6.71
CA VAL A 50 -5.75 -4.54 5.54
C VAL A 50 -4.24 -4.68 5.74
N LEU A 51 -3.56 -3.64 6.23
CA LEU A 51 -2.10 -3.70 6.42
C LEU A 51 -1.69 -4.75 7.46
N LYS A 52 -2.51 -4.98 8.49
CA LYS A 52 -2.27 -6.04 9.50
C LYS A 52 -2.28 -7.46 8.90
N THR A 53 -2.97 -7.68 7.79
CA THR A 53 -3.01 -9.00 7.13
C THR A 53 -1.88 -9.17 6.12
N ASP A 54 -1.23 -8.09 5.71
CA ASP A 54 -0.09 -8.13 4.79
C ASP A 54 1.08 -8.94 5.39
N ILE A 55 1.77 -9.69 4.53
CA ILE A 55 2.92 -10.48 4.95
C ILE A 55 4.05 -9.60 5.48
N TYR A 56 4.24 -8.38 4.99
CA TYR A 56 5.25 -7.45 5.50
C TYR A 56 4.97 -7.02 6.94
N ALA A 57 3.70 -6.85 7.32
CA ALA A 57 3.35 -6.60 8.72
C ALA A 57 3.58 -7.87 9.56
N ARG A 58 3.08 -9.02 9.10
CA ARG A 58 3.18 -10.30 9.84
C ARG A 58 4.62 -10.82 9.97
N SER A 59 5.49 -10.50 9.03
CA SER A 59 6.90 -10.90 9.02
C SER A 59 7.83 -9.85 9.63
N GLY A 60 7.30 -8.77 10.21
CA GLY A 60 8.09 -7.72 10.85
C GLY A 60 8.92 -6.84 9.90
N VAL A 61 8.60 -6.84 8.59
CA VAL A 61 9.23 -5.94 7.61
C VAL A 61 8.71 -4.52 7.78
N TRP A 62 7.40 -4.38 7.98
CA TRP A 62 6.77 -3.10 8.31
C TRP A 62 6.60 -2.94 9.81
N ASN A 63 6.97 -1.76 10.31
CA ASN A 63 6.59 -1.32 11.64
C ASN A 63 5.32 -0.47 11.55
N LEU A 64 4.18 -1.07 11.90
CA LEU A 64 2.87 -0.41 11.83
C LEU A 64 2.72 0.76 12.83
N GLU A 65 3.54 0.83 13.88
CA GLU A 65 3.52 1.97 14.83
C GLU A 65 4.13 3.23 14.21
N LYS A 66 4.99 3.07 13.19
CA LYS A 66 5.66 4.18 12.49
C LYS A 66 4.94 4.61 11.22
N ILE A 67 3.80 4.01 10.91
CA ILE A 67 3.04 4.36 9.71
C ILE A 67 2.50 5.79 9.81
N LYS A 68 2.42 6.47 8.68
CA LYS A 68 1.83 7.80 8.58
C LYS A 68 0.71 7.77 7.56
N PHE A 69 -0.47 8.21 7.99
CA PHE A 69 -1.59 8.47 7.09
C PHE A 69 -1.54 9.93 6.66
N ILE A 70 -1.58 10.16 5.35
CA ILE A 70 -1.58 11.50 4.77
C ILE A 70 -2.79 11.56 3.83
N PRO A 71 -3.81 12.35 4.16
CA PRO A 71 -4.93 12.59 3.24
C PRO A 71 -4.42 13.23 1.95
N VAL A 72 -4.77 12.66 0.81
CA VAL A 72 -4.36 13.16 -0.50
C VAL A 72 -5.58 13.31 -1.41
N GLY A 73 -5.72 14.48 -2.02
CA GLY A 73 -6.69 14.74 -3.09
C GLY A 73 -6.05 14.44 -4.44
N THR A 74 -6.71 13.63 -5.26
CA THR A 74 -6.19 13.33 -6.60
C THR A 74 -6.50 14.52 -7.52
N LEU A 75 -5.46 15.12 -8.10
CA LEU A 75 -5.60 16.26 -9.03
C LEU A 75 -5.94 15.83 -10.45
N ILE A 76 -5.54 14.61 -10.83
CA ILE A 76 -5.89 14.03 -12.13
C ILE A 76 -7.25 13.34 -11.99
N PRO A 77 -8.30 13.80 -12.69
CA PRO A 77 -9.60 13.15 -12.63
C PRO A 77 -9.47 11.69 -13.08
N GLU A 78 -10.18 10.80 -12.39
CA GLU A 78 -10.13 9.36 -12.66
C GLU A 78 -10.34 9.11 -14.15
N ARG A 79 -9.36 8.50 -14.83
CA ARG A 79 -9.58 8.04 -16.19
C ARG A 79 -10.71 7.00 -16.11
N PRO A 80 -11.81 7.16 -16.87
CA PRO A 80 -12.83 6.13 -16.90
C PRO A 80 -12.19 4.82 -17.34
N PHE A 81 -12.31 3.79 -16.51
CA PHE A 81 -11.96 2.42 -16.86
C PHE A 81 -12.69 2.07 -18.17
N HIS A 82 -11.94 1.93 -19.26
CA HIS A 82 -12.49 1.33 -20.46
C HIS A 82 -12.51 -0.17 -20.21
N CYS A 83 -13.73 -0.72 -20.16
CA CYS A 83 -14.02 -2.15 -20.16
C CYS A 83 -13.54 -2.78 -21.48
#